data_AF-D7CPU2-F1
#
_entry.id   AF-D7CPU2-F1
#
_cell.length_a   1.000
_cell.length_b   1.000
_cell.length_c   1.000
_cell.angle_alpha   90.00
_cell.angle_beta   90.00
_cell.angle_gamma   90.00
#
_symmetry.space_group_name_H-M   'P 1'
#
loop_
_entity.id
_entity.type
_entity.pdbx_description
1 polymer ?
#
loop_
_entity_poly.entity_id
_entity_poly.type
_entity_poly.pdbx_seq_one_letter_code
_entity_poly.pdbx_strand_id
1 'polypeptide(L)'
;MISLFSVFLLFSGGCTTVSSSEDVEESPGQALTQTEQKRIDLYLAAMKAVFAEENGGSQFIAVKLETLEGLSSEGKLAVMAGLKDLSPHVYDFEKIHMGQKSSPSGLLFRRINE
;
A
#
# COMPACT_ATOMS: atom_id res chain seq x y z
N MET A 1 -40.20 42.40 -6.40
CA MET A 1 -38.73 42.54 -6.55
C MET A 1 -38.19 43.25 -5.31
N ILE A 2 -36.97 42.87 -4.91
CA ILE A 2 -36.18 43.22 -3.70
C ILE A 2 -36.30 42.20 -2.55
N SER A 3 -35.22 41.41 -2.36
CA SER A 3 -34.45 41.26 -1.11
C SER A 3 -33.26 40.33 -1.43
N LEU A 4 -32.03 40.81 -1.67
CA LEU A 4 -30.99 41.21 -0.70
C LEU A 4 -30.83 40.24 0.49
N PHE A 5 -29.79 39.40 0.43
CA PHE A 5 -28.87 38.99 1.53
C PHE A 5 -27.64 38.32 0.85
N SER A 6 -26.53 39.04 0.69
CA SER A 6 -25.35 39.05 1.59
C SER A 6 -24.67 37.67 1.69
N VAL A 7 -23.59 37.43 0.95
CA VAL A 7 -22.19 37.81 1.25
C VAL A 7 -21.51 36.80 2.19
N PHE A 8 -20.45 36.20 1.64
CA PHE A 8 -19.25 35.65 2.27
C PHE A 8 -19.40 34.51 3.30
N LEU A 9 -18.63 33.45 3.09
CA LEU A 9 -17.59 33.02 4.04
C LEU A 9 -16.50 32.27 3.28
N LEU A 10 -15.38 32.95 3.05
CA LEU A 10 -14.10 32.33 2.68
C LEU A 10 -13.66 31.42 3.83
N PHE A 11 -13.64 30.11 3.60
CA PHE A 11 -12.97 29.18 4.51
C PHE A 11 -11.49 29.13 4.16
N SER A 12 -10.73 30.11 4.64
CA SER A 12 -9.27 30.03 4.74
C SER A 12 -8.93 29.17 5.96
N GLY A 13 -8.91 27.85 5.78
CA GLY A 13 -8.36 26.90 6.74
C GLY A 13 -6.86 26.75 6.48
N GLY A 14 -6.03 27.31 7.36
CA GLY A 14 -4.58 27.14 7.31
C GLY A 14 -4.17 25.72 7.69
N CYS A 15 -3.18 25.17 6.98
CA CYS A 15 -2.38 24.06 7.48
C CYS A 15 -1.05 24.62 7.98
N THR A 16 -0.92 24.73 9.30
CA THR A 16 0.37 24.93 9.95
C THR A 16 1.01 23.56 10.16
N THR A 17 2.23 23.40 9.64
CA THR A 17 3.37 22.61 10.14
C THR A 17 3.10 21.27 10.83
N VAL A 18 3.77 20.20 10.35
CA VAL A 18 4.90 19.61 11.08
C VAL A 18 5.70 18.74 10.10
N SER A 19 6.95 19.14 9.87
CA SER A 19 8.02 18.24 9.47
C SER A 19 8.48 17.53 10.73
N SER A 20 8.41 16.20 10.76
CA SER A 20 9.20 15.40 11.69
C SER A 20 9.65 14.16 10.93
N SER A 21 10.90 14.19 10.51
CA SER A 21 11.69 13.01 10.23
C SER A 21 12.06 12.32 11.55
N GLU A 22 12.47 11.05 11.45
CA GLU A 22 13.13 10.21 12.48
C GLU A 22 12.14 9.67 13.54
N ASP A 23 12.07 8.37 13.87
CA ASP A 23 13.04 7.27 13.86
C ASP A 23 12.25 5.95 13.77
N VAL A 24 12.65 4.99 12.93
CA VAL A 24 12.02 3.65 12.88
C VAL A 24 12.79 2.73 13.82
N GLU A 25 12.44 2.78 15.10
CA GLU A 25 12.74 1.67 16.03
C GLU A 25 11.72 0.55 15.79
N GLU A 26 12.22 -0.58 15.26
CA GLU A 26 11.48 -1.83 15.15
C GLU A 26 11.33 -2.44 16.55
N SER A 27 10.21 -2.11 17.21
CA SER A 27 9.80 -2.66 18.50
C SER A 27 9.05 -3.99 18.31
N PRO A 28 9.30 -5.03 19.12
CA PRO A 28 8.66 -6.32 18.93
C PRO A 28 7.19 -6.28 19.36
N GLY A 29 6.29 -6.35 18.38
CA GLY A 29 4.91 -6.81 18.56
C GLY A 29 3.97 -5.78 19.15
N GLN A 30 3.83 -4.64 18.48
CA GLN A 30 2.82 -3.66 18.86
C GLN A 30 1.42 -4.18 18.49
N ALA A 31 0.54 -4.30 19.49
CA ALA A 31 -0.85 -4.67 19.25
C ALA A 31 -1.56 -3.60 18.41
N LEU A 32 -2.25 -4.02 17.35
CA LEU A 32 -2.97 -3.11 16.46
C LEU A 32 -4.07 -2.35 17.21
N THR A 33 -4.09 -1.03 17.05
CA THR A 33 -5.16 -0.21 17.62
C THR A 33 -6.47 -0.40 16.85
N GLN A 34 -7.62 -0.09 17.45
CA GLN A 34 -8.91 -0.14 16.73
C GLN A 34 -8.95 0.79 15.51
N THR A 35 -8.34 1.97 15.62
CA THR A 35 -8.27 2.94 14.51
C THR A 35 -7.44 2.40 13.36
N GLU A 36 -6.31 1.77 13.69
CA GLU A 36 -5.44 1.14 12.71
C GLU A 36 -6.11 -0.06 12.04
N GLN A 37 -6.81 -0.90 12.81
CA GLN A 37 -7.61 -2.00 12.26
C GLN A 37 -8.62 -1.51 11.22
N LYS A 38 -9.35 -0.41 11.51
CA LYS A 38 -10.29 0.18 10.53
C LYS A 38 -9.60 0.64 9.24
N ARG A 39 -8.36 1.14 9.32
CA ARG A 39 -7.59 1.52 8.13
C ARG A 39 -7.19 0.28 7.32
N ILE A 40 -6.75 -0.78 7.99
CA ILE A 40 -6.44 -2.08 7.35
C ILE A 40 -7.68 -2.59 6.61
N ASP A 41 -8.84 -2.60 7.28
CA ASP A 41 -10.10 -3.05 6.68
C ASP A 41 -10.47 -2.23 5.45
N LEU A 42 -10.28 -0.90 5.50
CA LEU A 42 -10.54 0.00 4.37
C LEU A 42 -9.60 -0.28 3.18
N TYR A 43 -8.30 -0.44 3.43
CA TYR A 43 -7.34 -0.79 2.37
C TYR A 43 -7.69 -2.12 1.70
N LEU A 44 -8.01 -3.14 2.49
CA LEU A 44 -8.40 -4.44 1.97
C LEU A 44 -9.69 -4.37 1.16
N ALA A 45 -10.70 -3.65 1.64
CA ALA A 45 -11.97 -3.49 0.92
C ALA A 45 -11.78 -2.81 -0.43
N ALA A 46 -11.01 -1.72 -0.48
CA ALA A 46 -10.71 -1.00 -1.71
C ALA A 46 -9.95 -1.88 -2.73
N MET A 47 -8.90 -2.56 -2.28
CA MET A 47 -8.10 -3.43 -3.15
C MET A 47 -8.92 -4.62 -3.67
N LYS A 48 -9.73 -5.27 -2.82
CA LYS A 48 -10.62 -6.38 -3.21
C LYS A 48 -11.66 -5.93 -4.25
N ALA A 49 -12.23 -4.73 -4.08
CA ALA A 49 -13.17 -4.17 -5.04
C ALA A 49 -12.51 -3.91 -6.41
N VAL A 50 -11.32 -3.30 -6.43
CA VAL A 50 -10.58 -3.06 -7.69
C VAL A 50 -10.21 -4.37 -8.39
N PHE A 51 -9.82 -5.39 -7.62
CA PHE A 51 -9.47 -6.71 -8.17
C PHE A 51 -10.67 -7.42 -8.80
N ALA A 52 -11.87 -7.26 -8.22
CA ALA A 52 -13.10 -7.86 -8.74
C ALA A 52 -13.52 -7.27 -10.10
N GLU A 53 -13.14 -6.04 -10.40
CA GLU A 53 -13.39 -5.36 -11.68
C GLU A 53 -12.34 -5.72 -12.77
N GLU A 54 -11.73 -6.91 -12.70
CA GLU A 54 -10.68 -7.45 -13.59
C GLU A 54 -9.39 -6.62 -13.75
N ASN A 55 -9.17 -5.57 -12.95
CA ASN A 55 -7.97 -4.73 -13.04
C ASN A 55 -6.73 -5.32 -12.32
N GLY A 56 -6.84 -6.52 -11.76
CA GLY A 56 -5.83 -7.09 -10.86
C GLY A 56 -4.81 -8.06 -11.48
N GLY A 57 -5.13 -8.69 -12.62
CA GLY A 57 -4.41 -9.88 -13.08
C GLY A 57 -4.48 -11.04 -12.06
N SER A 58 -3.91 -12.21 -12.37
CA SER A 58 -4.04 -13.41 -11.53
C SER A 58 -2.73 -13.98 -10.98
N GLN A 59 -1.59 -13.36 -11.30
CA GLN A 59 -0.29 -13.96 -11.01
C GLN A 59 0.34 -13.53 -9.69
N PHE A 60 0.35 -12.23 -9.37
CA PHE A 60 0.89 -11.73 -8.11
C PHE A 60 0.35 -10.32 -7.80
N ILE A 61 0.43 -9.93 -6.54
CA ILE A 61 0.13 -8.58 -6.06
C ILE A 61 1.43 -7.98 -5.51
N ALA A 62 1.85 -6.84 -6.04
CA ALA A 62 2.96 -6.06 -5.51
C ALA A 62 2.41 -4.84 -4.77
N VAL A 63 2.80 -4.70 -3.50
CA VAL A 63 2.31 -3.64 -2.62
C VAL A 63 3.44 -2.66 -2.33
N LYS A 64 3.24 -1.39 -2.66
CA LYS A 64 4.10 -0.29 -2.24
C LYS A 64 3.80 0.10 -0.80
N LEU A 65 4.61 -0.38 0.15
CA LEU A 65 4.34 -0.26 1.58
C LEU A 65 4.33 1.18 2.08
N GLU A 66 5.01 2.08 1.39
CA GLU A 66 5.00 3.51 1.66
C GLU A 66 3.64 4.18 1.37
N THR A 67 2.81 3.59 0.52
CA THR A 67 1.46 4.13 0.19
C THR A 67 0.39 3.73 1.22
N LEU A 68 0.72 2.82 2.14
CA LEU A 68 -0.12 2.43 3.27
C LEU A 68 0.09 3.39 4.45
N GLU A 69 -0.23 4.67 4.21
CA GLU A 69 -0.05 5.75 5.17
C GLU A 69 -0.90 5.57 6.44
N GLY A 70 -0.29 5.88 7.59
CA GLY A 70 -0.95 5.77 8.89
C GLY A 70 -1.13 4.34 9.40
N LEU A 71 -0.43 3.36 8.80
CA LEU A 71 -0.24 2.00 9.34
C LEU A 71 1.18 1.83 9.88
N SER A 72 1.30 1.12 11.00
CA SER A 72 2.57 0.61 11.52
C SER A 72 3.14 -0.47 10.60
N SER A 73 4.36 -0.91 10.88
CA SER A 73 4.97 -2.06 10.20
C SER A 73 4.09 -3.31 10.29
N GLU A 74 3.53 -3.59 11.46
CA GLU A 74 2.59 -4.70 11.69
C GLU A 74 1.30 -4.50 10.89
N GLY A 75 0.74 -3.28 10.86
CA GLY A 75 -0.46 -3.00 10.07
C GLY A 75 -0.25 -3.21 8.57
N LYS A 76 0.92 -2.82 8.06
CA LYS A 76 1.31 -3.07 6.65
C LYS A 76 1.43 -4.56 6.36
N LEU A 77 2.05 -5.33 7.25
CA LEU A 77 2.12 -6.80 7.13
C LEU A 77 0.73 -7.44 7.18
N ALA A 78 -0.18 -6.91 8.00
CA ALA A 78 -1.57 -7.38 8.08
C ALA A 78 -2.33 -7.14 6.76
N VAL A 79 -2.15 -5.98 6.12
CA VAL A 79 -2.68 -5.72 4.78
C VAL A 79 -2.15 -6.74 3.77
N MET A 80 -0.82 -6.95 3.74
CA MET A 80 -0.23 -7.96 2.83
C MET A 80 -0.78 -9.37 3.07
N ALA A 81 -0.98 -9.74 4.34
CA ALA A 81 -1.58 -11.03 4.69
C ALA A 81 -3.03 -11.13 4.20
N GLY A 82 -3.85 -10.09 4.38
CA GLY A 82 -5.24 -10.08 3.91
C GLY A 82 -5.40 -10.07 2.39
N LEU A 83 -4.40 -9.59 1.65
CA LEU A 83 -4.38 -9.66 0.19
C LEU A 83 -4.10 -11.07 -0.34
N LYS A 84 -3.64 -12.00 0.51
CA LYS A 84 -3.42 -13.40 0.09
C LYS A 84 -4.71 -14.12 -0.29
N ASP A 85 -5.86 -13.61 0.13
CA ASP A 85 -7.18 -14.07 -0.30
C ASP A 85 -7.38 -13.91 -1.83
N LEU A 86 -6.71 -12.92 -2.43
CA LEU A 86 -6.83 -12.61 -3.86
C LEU A 86 -5.74 -13.31 -4.69
N SER A 87 -4.56 -13.50 -4.12
CA SER A 87 -3.41 -14.16 -4.77
C SER A 87 -2.49 -14.78 -3.73
N PRO A 88 -2.02 -16.02 -3.90
CA PRO A 88 -1.04 -16.62 -2.99
C PRO A 88 0.32 -15.90 -3.03
N HIS A 89 0.56 -15.09 -4.06
CA HIS A 89 1.81 -14.36 -4.29
C HIS A 89 1.59 -12.87 -4.02
N VAL A 90 1.97 -12.42 -2.81
CA VAL A 90 1.94 -11.01 -2.39
C VAL A 90 3.34 -10.59 -1.97
N TYR A 91 3.86 -9.52 -2.57
CA TYR A 91 5.22 -9.05 -2.37
C TYR A 91 5.26 -7.55 -2.05
N ASP A 92 6.27 -7.16 -1.29
CA ASP A 92 6.68 -5.76 -1.18
C ASP A 92 7.26 -5.34 -2.53
N PHE A 93 6.68 -4.30 -3.14
CA PHE A 93 7.05 -3.81 -4.45
C PHE A 93 8.55 -3.46 -4.51
N GLU A 94 9.11 -2.85 -3.47
CA GLU A 94 10.50 -2.40 -3.43
C GLU A 94 11.50 -3.58 -3.36
N LYS A 95 11.03 -4.76 -2.97
CA LYS A 95 11.86 -5.98 -2.90
C LYS A 95 11.85 -6.77 -4.21
N ILE A 96 10.99 -6.40 -5.17
CA ILE A 96 10.94 -7.02 -6.49
C ILE A 96 12.12 -6.50 -7.32
N HIS A 97 13.22 -7.25 -7.30
CA HIS A 97 14.34 -6.99 -8.20
C HIS A 97 13.96 -7.48 -9.59
N MET A 98 13.58 -6.55 -10.48
CA MET A 98 13.49 -6.84 -11.91
C MET A 98 14.90 -7.21 -12.40
N GLY A 99 15.11 -8.49 -12.69
CA GLY A 99 16.43 -9.10 -12.78
C GLY A 99 17.46 -8.31 -13.57
N GLN A 100 18.45 -7.73 -12.89
CA GLN A 100 19.81 -7.82 -13.40
C GLN A 100 20.24 -9.28 -13.27
N LYS A 101 20.45 -9.94 -14.41
CA LYS A 101 21.16 -11.22 -14.48
C LYS A 101 22.55 -11.05 -13.88
N SER A 102 22.71 -11.36 -12.60
CA SER A 102 23.99 -11.78 -12.06
C SER A 102 23.79 -13.19 -11.49
N SER A 103 23.87 -14.19 -12.37
CA SER A 103 24.07 -15.58 -11.95
C SER A 103 25.55 -15.76 -11.64
N PRO A 104 25.98 -16.00 -10.38
CA PRO A 104 27.37 -16.24 -10.04
C PRO A 104 27.74 -17.74 -10.18
N SER A 105 26.85 -18.56 -10.72
CA SER A 105 27.12 -19.98 -10.96
C SER A 105 26.54 -20.39 -12.31
N GLY A 106 27.42 -20.95 -13.14
CA GLY A 106 27.09 -21.32 -14.51
C GLY A 106 26.06 -22.44 -14.54
N LEU A 107 24.88 -22.15 -15.06
CA LEU A 107 24.09 -23.12 -15.84
C LEU A 107 23.12 -22.34 -16.73
N LEU A 108 23.56 -22.12 -17.98
CA LEU A 108 22.72 -21.61 -19.05
C LEU A 108 21.84 -22.76 -19.54
N PHE A 109 20.57 -22.79 -19.13
CA PHE A 109 19.56 -23.52 -19.89
C PHE A 109 19.12 -22.66 -21.07
N ARG A 110 19.74 -22.88 -22.23
CA ARG A 110 19.15 -22.47 -23.52
C ARG A 110 18.58 -23.72 -24.19
N ARG A 111 17.26 -23.84 -24.11
CA ARG A 111 16.36 -24.67 -24.92
C ARG A 111 15.31 -23.67 -25.43
N ILE A 112 14.87 -23.59 -26.68
CA ILE A 112 14.97 -24.37 -27.92
C ILE A 112 14.73 -23.30 -29.05
N ASN A 113 15.14 -23.47 -30.31
CA ASN A 113 14.43 -24.20 -31.36
C ASN A 113 15.37 -24.44 -32.54
N GLU A 114 15.19 -25.61 -33.16
CA GLU A 114 15.84 -26.10 -34.39
C GLU A 114 15.60 -25.19 -35.60
#